data_AF-A0A931VN54-F1
#
_entry.id   AF-A0A931VN54-F1
#
_cell.length_a   1.000
_cell.length_b   1.000
_cell.length_c   1.000
_cell.angle_alpha   90.00
_cell.angle_beta   90.00
_cell.angle_gamma   90.00
#
_symmetry.space_group_name_H-M   'P 1'
#
loop_
_entity.id
_entity.type
_entity.pdbx_description
1 polymer ?
#
loop_
_entity_poly.entity_id
_entity_poly.type
_entity_poly.pdbx_seq_one_letter_code
_entity_poly.pdbx_strand_id
1 'polypeptide(L)'
;MNPGEILLDDHLLLRVLLDDEPIEMRAPGTRIWTTGLWYHRLCRALANPTVTGVFSRSLGSADPTLGAKAARAVTELPATIGLVSLRELAWPMAQMLDEGVRLNLMSLEALAAAERLGAEICLASDDENPQLLVAANLRGVPTRLISWSPSG
;
A
#
# COMPACT_ATOMS: atom_id res chain seq x y z
N MET A 1 -3.44 24.48 -4.82
CA MET A 1 -3.02 23.17 -5.34
C MET A 1 -3.90 22.13 -4.67
N ASN A 2 -4.56 21.26 -5.44
CA ASN A 2 -5.18 20.09 -4.83
C ASN A 2 -4.05 19.27 -4.19
N PRO A 3 -4.21 18.83 -2.93
CA PRO A 3 -3.26 17.90 -2.36
C PRO A 3 -3.16 16.67 -3.27
N GLY A 4 -1.95 16.14 -3.45
CA GLY A 4 -1.76 14.92 -4.24
C GLY A 4 -2.47 13.73 -3.59
N GLU A 5 -2.68 12.68 -4.38
CA GLU A 5 -3.21 11.40 -3.95
C GLU A 5 -2.08 10.36 -4.03
N ILE A 6 -1.89 9.56 -2.98
CA ILE A 6 -0.94 8.44 -3.01
C ILE A 6 -1.63 7.13 -2.64
N LEU A 7 -1.23 6.06 -3.31
CA LEU A 7 -1.70 4.71 -3.07
C LEU A 7 -0.54 3.88 -2.51
N LEU A 8 -0.68 3.40 -1.28
CA LEU A 8 0.35 2.65 -0.57
C LEU A 8 0.10 1.15 -0.65
N ASP A 9 1.18 0.39 -0.85
CA ASP A 9 1.20 -1.04 -0.57
C ASP A 9 1.01 -1.36 0.93
N ASP A 10 0.89 -2.63 1.27
CA ASP A 10 0.73 -3.07 2.66
C ASP A 10 1.94 -2.82 3.55
N HIS A 11 3.16 -2.82 2.99
CA HIS A 11 4.37 -2.58 3.76
C HIS A 11 4.44 -1.12 4.22
N LEU A 12 4.20 -0.17 3.32
CA LEU A 12 4.14 1.26 3.63
C LEU A 12 2.88 1.61 4.44
N LEU A 13 1.75 0.97 4.16
CA LEU A 13 0.54 1.12 4.97
C LEU A 13 0.80 0.77 6.44
N LEU A 14 1.50 -0.33 6.71
CA LEU A 14 1.84 -0.72 8.08
C LEU A 14 2.67 0.36 8.78
N ARG A 15 3.64 0.98 8.09
CA ARG A 15 4.47 2.06 8.64
C ARG A 15 3.63 3.27 9.03
N VAL A 16 2.73 3.69 8.14
CA VAL A 16 1.79 4.80 8.42
C VAL A 16 0.90 4.47 9.62
N LEU A 17 0.37 3.25 9.69
CA LEU A 17 -0.48 2.80 10.81
C LEU A 17 0.27 2.73 12.15
N LEU A 18 1.59 2.62 12.12
CA LEU A 18 2.43 2.58 13.31
C LEU A 18 3.01 3.95 13.70
N ASP A 19 2.63 5.01 13.01
CA ASP A 19 3.17 6.37 13.15
C ASP A 19 4.68 6.45 12.84
N ASP A 20 5.16 5.58 11.95
CA ASP A 20 6.56 5.46 11.51
C ASP A 20 6.70 5.80 10.02
N GLU A 21 6.01 6.85 9.59
CA GLU A 21 6.00 7.34 8.21
C GLU A 21 7.36 7.99 7.85
N PRO A 22 8.02 7.61 6.74
CA PRO A 22 9.22 8.30 6.27
C PRO A 22 8.92 9.77 5.96
N ILE A 23 9.79 10.69 6.41
CA ILE A 23 9.59 12.15 6.26
C ILE A 23 9.39 12.56 4.78
N GLU A 24 10.04 11.86 3.85
CA GLU A 24 9.98 12.16 2.41
C GLU A 24 8.84 11.43 1.69
N MET A 25 7.99 10.67 2.40
CA MET A 25 6.96 9.85 1.79
C MET A 25 5.91 10.71 1.06
N ARG A 26 5.48 11.82 1.66
CA ARG A 26 4.48 12.72 1.06
C ARG A 26 4.57 14.15 1.56
N ALA A 27 4.03 15.06 0.75
CA ALA A 27 3.81 16.44 1.17
C ALA A 27 2.66 16.53 2.20
N PRO A 28 2.68 17.53 3.10
CA PRO A 28 1.56 17.80 3.99
C PRO A 28 0.25 17.99 3.22
N GLY A 29 -0.82 17.37 3.71
CA GLY A 29 -2.15 17.42 3.09
C GLY A 29 -2.39 16.36 2.02
N THR A 30 -1.37 15.66 1.52
CA THR A 30 -1.55 14.51 0.60
C THR A 30 -2.46 13.46 1.23
N ARG A 31 -3.48 13.03 0.46
CA ARG A 31 -4.45 12.03 0.89
C ARG A 31 -3.91 10.63 0.58
N ILE A 32 -4.08 9.75 1.56
CA ILE A 32 -3.54 8.38 1.53
C ILE A 32 -4.66 7.41 1.16
N TRP A 33 -4.34 6.48 0.28
CA TRP A 33 -5.18 5.36 -0.08
C TRP A 33 -4.42 4.04 0.00
N THR A 34 -5.18 2.95 0.08
CA THR A 34 -4.71 1.58 -0.19
C THR A 34 -5.81 0.79 -0.90
N THR A 35 -5.50 -0.42 -1.34
CA THR A 35 -6.45 -1.31 -2.02
C THR A 35 -6.95 -2.42 -1.10
N GLY A 36 -8.06 -3.07 -1.49
CA GLY A 36 -8.63 -4.17 -0.73
C GLY A 36 -7.65 -5.34 -0.58
N LEU A 37 -6.92 -5.70 -1.65
CA LEU A 37 -6.01 -6.84 -1.65
C LEU A 37 -4.70 -6.57 -0.90
N TRP A 38 -4.17 -5.36 -0.95
CA TRP A 38 -3.03 -4.98 -0.09
C TRP A 38 -3.44 -4.95 1.36
N TYR A 39 -4.53 -4.26 1.70
CA TYR A 39 -5.04 -4.24 3.07
C TYR A 39 -5.33 -5.66 3.61
N HIS A 40 -5.94 -6.54 2.80
CA HIS A 40 -6.12 -7.95 3.17
C HIS A 40 -4.79 -8.70 3.32
N ARG A 41 -3.79 -8.48 2.45
CA ARG A 41 -2.44 -9.09 2.59
C ARG A 41 -1.83 -8.70 3.93
N LEU A 42 -1.95 -7.43 4.32
CA LEU A 42 -1.50 -6.93 5.62
C LEU A 42 -2.22 -7.62 6.79
N CYS A 43 -3.56 -7.62 6.77
CA CYS A 43 -4.37 -8.26 7.81
C CYS A 43 -4.02 -9.74 7.97
N ARG A 44 -3.84 -10.46 6.85
CA ARG A 44 -3.44 -11.87 6.85
C ARG A 44 -2.04 -12.06 7.44
N ALA A 45 -1.09 -11.18 7.12
CA ALA A 45 0.26 -11.21 7.68
C ALA A 45 0.25 -11.01 9.20
N LEU A 46 -0.54 -10.05 9.71
CA LEU A 46 -0.66 -9.77 11.14
C LEU A 46 -1.48 -10.82 11.90
N ALA A 47 -2.42 -11.50 11.23
CA ALA A 47 -3.15 -12.61 11.83
C ALA A 47 -2.25 -13.86 12.02
N ASN A 48 -1.12 -13.95 11.32
CA ASN A 48 -0.17 -15.05 11.47
C ASN A 48 0.86 -14.74 12.59
N PRO A 49 0.91 -15.54 13.68
CA PRO A 49 1.83 -15.31 14.80
C PRO A 49 3.31 -15.31 14.39
N THR A 50 3.68 -16.13 13.40
CA THR A 50 5.06 -16.27 12.93
C THR A 50 5.52 -15.02 12.17
N VAL A 51 4.63 -14.43 11.37
CA VAL A 51 4.90 -13.25 10.54
C VAL A 51 4.89 -11.98 11.39
N THR A 52 3.98 -11.88 12.36
CA THR A 52 3.98 -10.81 13.37
C THR A 52 5.33 -10.72 14.10
N GLY A 53 5.95 -11.88 14.39
CA GLY A 53 7.30 -11.94 14.95
C GLY A 53 8.41 -11.46 14.00
N VAL A 54 8.24 -11.59 12.68
CA VAL A 54 9.20 -11.06 11.67
C VAL A 54 9.06 -9.55 11.55
N PHE A 55 7.83 -9.04 11.49
CA PHE A 55 7.57 -7.60 11.47
C PHE A 55 8.05 -6.92 12.74
N SER A 56 7.82 -7.50 13.92
CA SER A 56 8.35 -6.94 15.17
C SER A 56 9.88 -6.86 15.15
N ARG A 57 10.56 -7.93 14.70
CA ARG A 57 12.03 -7.92 14.49
C ARG A 57 12.51 -6.90 13.46
N SER A 58 11.81 -6.75 12.33
CA SER A 58 12.13 -5.78 11.26
C SER A 58 11.93 -4.32 11.71
N LEU A 59 10.98 -4.09 12.61
CA LEU A 59 10.73 -2.83 13.28
C LEU A 59 11.64 -2.60 14.49
N GLY A 60 12.72 -3.39 14.62
CA GLY A 60 13.75 -3.22 15.64
C GLY A 60 13.35 -3.60 17.06
N SER A 61 12.15 -4.15 17.29
CA SER A 61 11.69 -4.49 18.63
C SER A 61 10.91 -5.80 18.61
N ALA A 62 11.44 -6.84 19.27
CA ALA A 62 10.71 -8.06 19.58
C ALA A 62 9.61 -7.80 20.65
N ASP A 63 8.85 -6.73 20.48
CA ASP A 63 7.90 -6.19 21.42
C ASP A 63 6.47 -6.68 21.09
N PRO A 64 5.87 -7.53 21.94
CA PRO A 64 4.48 -7.95 21.81
C PRO A 64 3.49 -6.78 21.73
N THR A 65 3.84 -5.61 22.30
CA THR A 65 2.99 -4.42 22.25
C THR A 65 2.89 -3.84 20.84
N LEU A 66 3.95 -3.96 20.04
CA LEU A 66 3.95 -3.48 18.65
C LEU A 66 3.05 -4.34 17.76
N GLY A 67 3.07 -5.66 17.97
CA GLY A 67 2.14 -6.58 17.30
C GLY A 67 0.67 -6.27 17.63
N ALA A 68 0.38 -5.98 18.90
CA ALA A 68 -0.95 -5.56 19.33
C ALA A 68 -1.35 -4.18 18.76
N LYS A 69 -0.42 -3.21 18.69
CA LYS A 69 -0.64 -1.91 18.05
C LYS A 69 -0.97 -2.08 16.57
N ALA A 70 -0.19 -2.89 15.84
CA ALA A 70 -0.41 -3.18 14.43
C ALA A 70 -1.77 -3.85 14.19
N ALA A 71 -2.10 -4.89 14.97
CA ALA A 71 -3.37 -5.58 14.88
C ALA A 71 -4.56 -4.62 15.12
N ARG A 72 -4.47 -3.78 16.16
CA ARG A 72 -5.49 -2.78 16.43
C ARG A 72 -5.62 -1.77 15.28
N ALA A 73 -4.50 -1.26 14.79
CA ALA A 73 -4.48 -0.25 13.75
C ALA A 73 -5.08 -0.75 12.43
N VAL A 74 -4.83 -2.01 12.04
CA VAL A 74 -5.53 -2.58 10.88
C VAL A 74 -7.01 -2.77 11.16
N THR A 75 -7.42 -3.31 12.31
CA THR A 75 -8.86 -3.52 12.57
C THR A 75 -9.69 -2.23 12.63
N GLU A 76 -9.07 -1.11 13.03
CA GLU A 76 -9.74 0.19 13.09
C GLU A 76 -9.68 0.94 11.75
N LEU A 77 -8.61 0.74 10.96
CA LEU A 77 -8.26 1.47 9.73
C LEU A 77 -8.70 2.95 9.75
N PRO A 78 -7.84 3.89 10.18
CA PRO A 78 -8.21 5.29 10.34
C PRO A 78 -8.88 5.90 9.11
N ALA A 79 -9.93 6.71 9.31
CA ALA A 79 -10.67 7.38 8.23
C ALA A 79 -9.82 8.35 7.38
N THR A 80 -8.62 8.69 7.85
CA THR A 80 -7.59 9.43 7.10
C THR A 80 -7.00 8.62 5.95
N ILE A 81 -7.13 7.28 5.99
CA ILE A 81 -6.71 6.35 4.95
C ILE A 81 -7.95 5.89 4.19
N GLY A 82 -7.99 6.17 2.90
CA GLY A 82 -9.04 5.67 2.02
C GLY A 82 -8.79 4.21 1.64
N LEU A 83 -9.84 3.40 1.60
CA LEU A 83 -9.82 2.06 1.03
C LEU A 83 -10.65 2.07 -0.26
N VAL A 84 -10.01 1.79 -1.40
CA VAL A 84 -10.71 1.88 -2.68
C VAL A 84 -11.71 0.73 -2.82
N SER A 85 -12.95 1.05 -3.21
CA SER A 85 -14.02 0.06 -3.30
C SER A 85 -13.92 -0.78 -4.57
N LEU A 86 -13.95 -2.11 -4.43
CA LEU A 86 -14.07 -3.01 -5.60
C LEU A 86 -15.32 -2.75 -6.44
N ARG A 87 -16.38 -2.14 -5.88
CA ARG A 87 -17.54 -1.71 -6.66
C ARG A 87 -17.16 -0.71 -7.76
N GLU A 88 -16.17 0.13 -7.49
CA GLU A 88 -15.66 1.12 -8.44
C GLU A 88 -14.59 0.54 -9.37
N LEU A 89 -13.85 -0.48 -8.92
CA LEU A 89 -12.70 -1.01 -9.65
C LEU A 89 -13.02 -2.21 -10.54
N ALA A 90 -14.07 -2.99 -10.25
CA ALA A 90 -14.34 -4.25 -10.94
C ALA A 90 -14.43 -4.10 -12.47
N TRP A 91 -15.13 -3.07 -12.95
CA TRP A 91 -15.25 -2.81 -14.38
C TRP A 91 -13.94 -2.29 -15.01
N PRO A 92 -13.28 -1.23 -14.48
CA PRO A 92 -11.96 -0.81 -14.96
C PRO A 92 -10.93 -1.93 -15.02
N MET A 93 -10.87 -2.80 -14.01
CA MET A 93 -9.98 -3.96 -13.99
C MET A 93 -10.26 -4.93 -15.13
N ALA A 94 -11.54 -5.18 -15.45
CA ALA A 94 -11.92 -6.03 -16.57
C ALA A 94 -11.53 -5.41 -17.92
N GLN A 95 -11.71 -4.09 -18.08
CA GLN A 95 -11.28 -3.38 -19.29
C GLN A 95 -9.77 -3.45 -19.49
N MET A 96 -8.97 -3.26 -18.43
CA MET A 96 -7.51 -3.40 -18.50
C MET A 96 -7.09 -4.79 -19.00
N LEU A 97 -7.75 -5.86 -18.56
CA LEU A 97 -7.47 -7.22 -19.01
C LEU A 97 -7.79 -7.41 -20.50
N ASP A 98 -8.91 -6.85 -20.96
CA ASP A 98 -9.32 -6.84 -22.37
C ASP A 98 -8.32 -6.06 -23.24
N GLU A 99 -7.82 -4.93 -22.73
CA GLU A 99 -6.77 -4.10 -23.33
C GLU A 99 -5.38 -4.76 -23.34
N GLY A 100 -5.25 -5.97 -22.80
CA GLY A 100 -4.00 -6.73 -22.85
C GLY A 100 -3.11 -6.60 -21.61
N VAL A 101 -3.53 -5.91 -20.56
CA VAL A 101 -2.78 -5.88 -19.28
C VAL A 101 -2.69 -7.30 -18.71
N ARG A 102 -1.49 -7.70 -18.28
CA ARG A 102 -1.22 -9.02 -17.70
C ARG A 102 -0.55 -8.83 -16.34
N LEU A 103 -1.36 -8.57 -15.34
CA LEU A 103 -0.95 -8.43 -13.94
C LEU A 103 -1.67 -9.48 -13.09
N ASN A 104 -1.05 -9.83 -11.96
CA ASN A 104 -1.79 -10.55 -10.92
C ASN A 104 -2.91 -9.64 -10.36
N LEU A 105 -3.90 -10.24 -9.69
CA LEU A 105 -5.10 -9.52 -9.25
C LEU A 105 -4.80 -8.33 -8.32
N MET A 106 -3.78 -8.45 -7.46
CA MET A 106 -3.38 -7.40 -6.51
C MET A 106 -2.75 -6.19 -7.22
N SER A 107 -1.84 -6.45 -8.15
CA SER A 107 -1.24 -5.42 -9.00
C SER A 107 -2.27 -4.80 -9.96
N LEU A 108 -3.21 -5.59 -10.47
CA LEU A 108 -4.31 -5.09 -11.30
C LEU A 108 -5.23 -4.14 -10.53
N GLU A 109 -5.60 -4.49 -9.29
CA GLU A 109 -6.39 -3.62 -8.42
C GLU A 109 -5.63 -2.32 -8.10
N ALA A 110 -4.33 -2.40 -7.79
CA ALA A 110 -3.48 -1.24 -7.54
C ALA A 110 -3.42 -0.28 -8.72
N LEU A 111 -3.21 -0.82 -9.93
CA LEU A 111 -3.15 -0.02 -11.14
C LEU A 111 -4.50 0.66 -11.44
N ALA A 112 -5.60 -0.09 -11.35
CA ALA A 112 -6.94 0.45 -11.54
C ALA A 112 -7.31 1.51 -10.50
N ALA A 113 -6.93 1.31 -9.24
CA ALA A 113 -7.12 2.27 -8.16
C ALA A 113 -6.35 3.57 -8.43
N ALA A 114 -5.08 3.46 -8.83
CA ALA A 114 -4.23 4.62 -9.09
C ALA A 114 -4.77 5.47 -10.25
N GLU A 115 -5.18 4.85 -11.35
CA GLU A 115 -5.81 5.56 -12.47
C GLU A 115 -7.12 6.24 -12.09
N ARG A 116 -7.96 5.53 -11.33
CA ARG A 116 -9.26 6.03 -10.89
C ARG A 116 -9.14 7.26 -9.99
N LEU A 117 -8.12 7.29 -9.14
CA LEU A 117 -7.86 8.35 -8.17
C LEU A 117 -6.97 9.48 -8.73
N GLY A 118 -6.24 9.22 -9.83
CA GLY A 118 -5.13 10.08 -10.22
C GLY A 118 -3.99 10.05 -9.19
N ALA A 119 -3.78 8.90 -8.54
CA ALA A 119 -2.82 8.72 -7.47
C ALA A 119 -1.46 8.21 -7.97
N GLU A 120 -0.39 8.58 -7.26
CA GLU A 120 0.92 7.95 -7.39
C GLU A 120 0.96 6.64 -6.61
N ILE A 121 1.51 5.58 -7.21
CA ILE A 121 1.71 4.30 -6.51
C ILE A 121 3.04 4.36 -5.75
N CYS A 122 3.00 4.25 -4.44
CA CYS A 122 4.19 4.12 -3.61
C CYS A 122 4.34 2.66 -3.16
N LEU A 123 5.49 2.06 -3.46
CA LEU A 123 5.84 0.70 -3.03
C LEU A 123 7.05 0.74 -2.10
N ALA A 124 7.10 -0.15 -1.12
CA ALA A 124 8.31 -0.39 -0.36
C ALA A 124 9.38 -0.99 -1.30
N SER A 125 10.61 -0.48 -1.24
CA SER A 125 11.72 -0.98 -2.09
C SER A 125 12.00 -2.47 -1.86
N ASP A 126 11.74 -2.98 -0.65
CA ASP A 126 11.94 -4.39 -0.29
C ASP A 126 10.86 -5.33 -0.86
N ASP A 127 9.74 -4.80 -1.36
CA ASP A 127 8.66 -5.53 -2.05
C ASP A 127 8.43 -4.96 -3.45
N GLU A 128 9.53 -4.63 -4.16
CA GLU A 128 9.47 -4.14 -5.54
C GLU A 128 8.65 -5.09 -6.43
N ASN A 129 7.80 -4.50 -7.27
CA ASN A 129 6.98 -5.24 -8.23
C ASN A 129 7.23 -4.73 -9.67
N PRO A 130 8.23 -5.29 -10.38
CA PRO A 130 8.61 -4.80 -11.70
C PRO A 130 7.48 -4.85 -12.74
N GLN A 131 6.59 -5.85 -12.65
CA GLN A 131 5.46 -5.97 -13.57
C GLN A 131 4.47 -4.82 -13.40
N LEU A 132 4.15 -4.46 -12.14
CA LEU A 132 3.31 -3.32 -11.83
C LEU A 132 3.97 -2.01 -12.29
N LEU A 133 5.28 -1.83 -12.03
CA LEU A 133 6.01 -0.62 -12.45
C LEU A 133 5.99 -0.43 -13.97
N VAL A 134 6.22 -1.49 -14.74
CA VAL A 134 6.14 -1.45 -16.21
C VAL A 134 4.72 -1.08 -16.67
N ALA A 135 3.70 -1.73 -16.12
CA ALA A 135 2.31 -1.45 -16.49
C ALA A 135 1.88 -0.02 -16.13
N ALA A 136 2.26 0.47 -14.95
CA ALA A 136 1.99 1.83 -14.51
C ALA A 136 2.65 2.86 -15.44
N ASN A 137 3.93 2.66 -15.78
CA ASN A 137 4.65 3.53 -16.71
C ASN A 137 3.99 3.57 -18.10
N LEU A 138 3.58 2.42 -18.65
CA LEU A 138 2.89 2.35 -19.95
C LEU A 138 1.55 3.11 -19.95
N ARG A 139 0.94 3.27 -18.77
CA ARG A 139 -0.37 3.92 -18.61
C ARG A 139 -0.26 5.33 -18.02
N GLY A 140 0.96 5.86 -17.86
CA GLY A 140 1.20 7.20 -17.35
C GLY A 140 0.88 7.38 -15.86
N VAL A 141 0.83 6.28 -15.09
CA VAL A 141 0.61 6.31 -13.65
C VAL A 141 1.96 6.52 -12.95
N PRO A 142 2.14 7.60 -12.16
CA PRO A 142 3.38 7.82 -11.42
C PRO A 142 3.63 6.72 -10.40
N THR A 143 4.89 6.32 -10.24
CA THR A 143 5.30 5.32 -9.24
C THR A 143 6.54 5.76 -8.50
N ARG A 144 6.65 5.39 -7.22
CA ARG A 144 7.83 5.63 -6.39
C ARG A 144 8.17 4.41 -5.55
N LEU A 145 9.44 4.02 -5.57
CA LEU A 145 10.01 3.08 -4.62
C LEU A 145 10.50 3.85 -3.40
N ILE A 146 10.07 3.41 -2.21
CA ILE A 146 10.41 4.04 -0.95
C ILE A 146 11.29 3.08 -0.17
N SER A 147 12.57 3.42 -0.10
CA SER A 147 13.53 2.71 0.73
C SER A 147 13.42 3.21 2.17
N TRP A 148 13.55 2.29 3.12
CA TRP A 148 13.63 2.63 4.53
C TRP A 148 14.94 2.10 5.11
N SER A 149 15.67 3.00 5.77
CA SER A 149 16.73 2.65 6.70
C SER A 149 16.21 2.98 8.10
N PRO A 150 16.29 2.07 9.07
CA PRO A 150 15.96 2.42 10.45
C PRO A 150 16.82 3.60 10.89
N SER A 151 16.17 4.68 11.32
CA SER A 151 16.82 5.63 12.23
C SER A 151 17.23 4.83 13.46
N GLY A 152 18.53 4.75 13.72
CA GLY A 152 19.09 3.99 14.86
C GLY A 152 18.62 4.47 16.23
#